data_AF-A0A6V7HGZ8-F1
#
_entry.id   AF-A0A6V7HGZ8-F1
#
_cell.length_a   1.000
_cell.length_b   1.000
_cell.length_c   1.000
_cell.angle_alpha   90.00
_cell.angle_beta   90.00
_cell.angle_gamma   90.00
#
_symmetry.space_group_name_H-M   'P 1'
#
loop_
_entity.id
_entity.type
_entity.pdbx_description
1 polymer ?
#
loop_
_entity_poly.entity_id
_entity_poly.type
_entity_poly.pdbx_seq_one_letter_code
_entity_poly.pdbx_strand_id
1 'polypeptide(L)' 'NCLVSRGYTVKVSDLGSGRNVYAADYFRVDGRPPLPIRWMAWESMLM' A
#
# COMPACT_ATOMS: atom_id res chain seq x y z
N ASN A 1 0.33 0.82 6.16
CA ASN A 1 -1.01 0.21 6.35
C ASN A 1 -1.20 -0.47 7.70
N CYS A 2 -0.35 -0.17 8.69
CA CYS A 2 -0.57 -0.58 10.08
C CYS A 2 -0.29 0.62 10.98
N LEU A 3 -1.00 0.70 12.09
CA LEU A 3 -0.83 1.72 13.11
C LEU A 3 -0.38 1.04 14.40
N VAL A 4 0.58 1.67 15.08
CA VAL A 4 1.06 1.21 16.39
C VAL A 4 0.58 2.20 17.45
N SER A 5 -0.12 1.69 18.46
CA SER A 5 -0.62 2.47 19.59
C SER A 5 0.14 2.13 20.88
N ARG A 6 -0.27 2.74 21.99
CA ARG A 6 0.27 2.46 23.32
C ARG A 6 0.13 0.97 23.67
N GLY A 7 1.09 0.47 24.44
CA GLY A 7 1.16 -0.95 24.79
C GLY A 7 1.42 -1.88 23.60
N TYR A 8 2.10 -1.39 22.55
CA TYR A 8 2.44 -2.16 21.34
C TYR A 8 1.23 -2.76 20.61
N THR A 9 0.05 -2.15 20.76
CA THR A 9 -1.15 -2.60 20.05
C THR A 9 -1.04 -2.24 18.57
N VAL A 10 -1.17 -3.23 17.70
CA VAL A 10 -1.16 -3.05 16.24
C VAL A 10 -2.59 -3.08 15.68
N LYS A 11 -2.92 -2.13 14.81
CA LYS A 11 -4.19 -2.08 14.07
C LYS A 11 -3.94 -1.98 12.58
N VAL A 12 -4.68 -2.73 11.77
CA VAL A 12 -4.64 -2.63 10.31
C VAL A 12 -5.40 -1.37 9.87
N SER A 13 -4.86 -0.67 8.87
CA SER A 13 -5.43 0.58 8.34
C SER A 13 -4.99 0.82 6.90
N ASP A 14 -5.82 1.46 6.09
CA ASP A 14 -5.55 1.82 4.69
C ASP A 14 -5.08 3.28 4.51
N LEU A 15 -4.96 4.06 5.59
CA LEU A 15 -4.60 5.48 5.59
C LEU A 15 -3.23 5.80 4.96
N GLY A 16 -2.39 4.79 4.76
CA GLY A 16 -1.08 4.94 4.12
C GLY A 16 -1.15 5.01 2.60
N SER A 17 -2.18 4.43 1.97
CA SER A 17 -2.17 4.08 0.55
C SER A 17 -2.27 5.27 -0.42
N GLY A 18 -2.47 6.50 0.08
CA GLY A 18 -2.50 7.73 -0.71
C GLY A 18 -1.47 8.78 -0.28
N ARG A 19 -0.56 8.45 0.64
CA ARG A 19 0.44 9.41 1.15
C ARG A 19 1.67 9.44 0.26
N ASN A 20 2.11 10.65 -0.09
CA ASN A 20 3.29 10.85 -0.94
C ASN A 20 4.59 10.27 -0.34
N VAL A 21 4.68 10.18 0.98
CA VAL A 21 5.84 9.59 1.68
C VAL A 21 6.11 8.14 1.25
N TYR A 22 5.07 7.39 0.86
CA TYR A 22 5.19 6.01 0.40
C TYR A 22 5.13 5.87 -1.12
N ALA A 23 5.19 6.97 -1.88
CA ALA A 23 5.00 6.93 -3.34
C ALA A 23 6.02 6.02 -4.07
N ALA A 24 7.22 5.84 -3.50
CA ALA A 24 8.25 4.97 -4.05
C ALA A 24 7.88 3.46 -3.99
N ASP A 25 6.95 3.09 -3.11
CA ASP A 25 6.48 1.71 -2.94
C ASP A 25 5.35 1.34 -3.91
N TYR A 26 4.79 2.34 -4.62
CA TYR A 26 3.67 2.16 -5.54
C TYR A 26 4.11 2.43 -6.98
N PHE A 27 3.90 1.43 -7.84
CA PHE A 27 4.14 1.57 -9.27
C PHE A 27 3.03 2.39 -9.92
N ARG A 28 3.39 3.38 -10.73
CA ARG A 28 2.44 4.24 -11.44
C ARG A 28 2.35 3.82 -12.89
N VAL A 29 1.14 3.48 -13.31
CA VAL A 29 0.77 3.24 -14.70
C VAL A 29 -0.13 4.39 -15.13
N ASP A 30 0.12 4.94 -16.30
CA ASP A 30 -0.67 6.08 -16.79
C ASP A 30 -2.16 5.68 -16.93
N GLY A 31 -3.05 6.57 -16.52
CA GLY A 31 -4.49 6.32 -16.48
C GLY A 31 -4.98 5.30 -15.43
N ARG A 32 -4.12 4.78 -14.54
CA ARG A 32 -4.49 3.85 -13.45
C ARG A 32 -4.08 4.39 -12.07
N PRO A 33 -4.77 4.00 -10.99
CA PRO A 33 -4.32 4.30 -9.64
C PRO A 33 -2.96 3.61 -9.35
N PRO A 34 -2.13 4.17 -8.47
CA PRO A 34 -0.85 3.57 -8.09
C PRO A 34 -1.04 2.17 -7.47
N LEU A 35 -0.21 1.21 -7.89
CA LEU A 35 -0.34 -0.21 -7.53
C LEU A 35 0.82 -0.66 -6.61
N PRO A 36 0.55 -1.34 -5.49
CA PRO A 36 1.58 -1.84 -4.58
C PRO A 36 2.17 -3.18 -5.06
N ILE A 37 2.75 -3.21 -6.26
CA ILE A 37 3.14 -4.45 -6.97
C ILE A 37 4.06 -5.38 -6.17
N ARG A 38 4.87 -4.84 -5.24
CA ARG A 38 5.77 -5.62 -4.39
C ARG A 38 5.05 -6.49 -3.35
N TRP A 39 3.79 -6.18 -3.05
CA TRP A 39 2.93 -6.89 -2.10
C TRP A 39 1.75 -7.61 -2.76
N MET A 40 1.56 -7.44 -4.06
CA MET A 40 0.47 -8.11 -4.79
C MET A 40 0.83 -9.58 -5.03
N ALA A 41 -0.19 -10.44 -4.98
CA ALA A 41 -0.05 -11.79 -5.49
C ALA A 41 0.18 -11.74 -7.01
N TRP A 42 0.86 -12.76 -7.55
CA TRP A 42 1.20 -12.82 -8.97
C TRP A 42 -0.04 -12.81 -9.86
N GLU A 43 -1.12 -13.48 -9.45
CA GLU A 43 -2.39 -13.53 -10.18
C GLU A 43 -3.06 -12.15 -10.27
N SER A 44 -2.87 -11.29 -9.26
CA SER A 44 -3.39 -9.93 -9.24
C SER A 44 -2.64 -8.98 -10.18
N MET A 45 -1.47 -9.38 -10.70
CA MET A 45 -0.75 -8.62 -11.72
C MET A 45 -1.20 -8.95 -13.15
N LEU A 46 -1.92 -10.05 -13.35
CA LEU A 46 -2.37 -10.55 -14.65
C LEU A 46 -3.82 -10.17 -14.99
N MET A 47 -4.57 -9.65 -14.01
CA MET A 47 -5.92 -9.08 -14.17
C MET A 47 -5.86 -7.57 -14.39
#